data_AF-A0A3D4H7W9-F1
#
_entry.id   AF-A0A3D4H7W9-F1
#
_cell.length_a   1.000
_cell.length_b   1.000
_cell.length_c   1.000
_cell.angle_alpha   90.00
_cell.angle_beta   90.00
_cell.angle_gamma   90.00
#
_symmetry.space_group_name_H-M   'P 1'
#
loop_
_entity.id
_entity.type
_entity.pdbx_description
1 polymer ?
#
loop_
_entity_poly.entity_id
_entity_poly.type
_entity_poly.pdbx_seq_one_letter_code
_entity_poly.pdbx_strand_id
1 'polypeptide(L)'
;HQTGLYWGFTRVNGRDYFHNPSGGYWQLVESKILAGSGEVVQWETVYHLLNEDSTAIMEESQVWSMRDTGDKYFLDLLWSGKAHTEVTVGKYNYGGLFLRMPWKRGKIEGEVFNSSRQRNDRAEGQKAMWVNVGMEIEGRDDWGNIAIFDHPDNPTYPMAWRVDKQLGVGPVRTRFEDWTIPAGESASFRHQFVAYTGKLDDVALNEDWKEFSGQRNNFADWVAARNESKQAVFLSPEEAVEKMTVADGLEVNLYASEPAITQPMAFCWDDRGRLWVAENRDYETRKTGFSADGNSRILILEDEDGDGKMDTRKVFMEGIPFPAAIAWGFDGLWLGAPPNLLFVPDRNGDDKADVDDIEVRLTGWGIRDRHETLNSFIWGPDGWL
;
A
#
# COMPACT_ATOMS: atom_id res chain seq x y z
N HIS A 1 31.08 5.12 -14.79
CA HIS A 1 29.79 5.39 -14.14
C HIS A 1 30.05 5.75 -12.68
N GLN A 2 29.27 6.68 -12.14
CA GLN A 2 29.28 7.01 -10.71
C GLN A 2 28.57 5.88 -9.95
N THR A 3 29.19 5.36 -8.88
CA THR A 3 28.63 4.35 -7.97
C THR A 3 28.98 4.75 -6.55
N GLY A 4 28.01 4.65 -5.64
CA GLY A 4 28.20 4.99 -4.23
C GLY A 4 27.04 5.76 -3.65
N LEU A 5 27.27 6.26 -2.44
CA LEU A 5 26.36 7.12 -1.70
C LEU A 5 26.85 8.56 -1.78
N TYR A 6 25.96 9.49 -2.10
CA TYR A 6 26.26 10.89 -2.35
C TYR A 6 25.34 11.78 -1.54
N TRP A 7 25.84 12.97 -1.24
CA TRP A 7 25.05 14.07 -0.71
C TRP A 7 25.39 15.36 -1.46
N GLY A 8 24.37 16.12 -1.86
CA GLY A 8 24.55 17.47 -2.38
C GLY A 8 23.31 18.04 -3.04
N PHE A 9 23.18 19.36 -3.06
CA PHE A 9 22.02 20.04 -3.66
C PHE A 9 22.40 20.72 -4.98
N THR A 10 21.52 20.64 -6.00
CA THR A 10 21.83 21.13 -7.35
C THR A 10 21.56 22.62 -7.59
N ARG A 11 20.69 23.26 -6.81
CA ARG A 11 20.24 24.64 -7.10
C ARG A 11 20.20 25.51 -5.85
N VAL A 12 21.30 25.56 -5.11
CA VAL A 12 21.39 26.35 -3.87
C VAL A 12 21.77 27.78 -4.22
N ASN A 13 20.83 28.72 -4.03
CA ASN A 13 20.99 30.13 -4.43
C ASN A 13 21.49 30.30 -5.88
N GLY A 14 21.03 29.43 -6.79
CA GLY A 14 21.42 29.41 -8.20
C GLY A 14 22.71 28.65 -8.53
N ARG A 15 23.41 28.10 -7.53
CA ARG A 15 24.68 27.37 -7.69
C ARG A 15 24.51 25.85 -7.50
N ASP A 16 25.29 25.07 -8.25
CA ASP A 16 25.19 23.60 -8.29
C ASP A 16 26.29 22.92 -7.48
N TYR A 17 25.94 22.45 -6.29
CA TYR A 17 26.86 21.78 -5.37
C TYR A 17 26.90 20.26 -5.57
N PHE A 18 25.94 19.68 -6.29
CA PHE A 18 25.86 18.23 -6.51
C PHE A 18 26.85 17.76 -7.59
N HIS A 19 26.99 18.53 -8.68
CA HIS A 19 27.93 18.17 -9.76
C HIS A 19 29.34 18.76 -9.59
N ASN A 20 29.55 19.63 -8.60
CA ASN A 20 30.82 20.32 -8.38
C ASN A 20 31.37 20.05 -6.96
N PRO A 21 31.89 18.84 -6.68
CA PRO A 21 32.37 18.45 -5.35
C PRO A 21 33.76 19.03 -4.99
N SER A 22 34.29 19.98 -5.76
CA SER A 22 35.62 20.54 -5.53
C SER A 22 35.65 21.52 -4.35
N GLY A 23 36.84 21.80 -3.81
CA GLY A 23 37.03 22.64 -2.61
C GLY A 23 36.55 24.09 -2.72
N GLY A 24 36.09 24.55 -3.88
CA GLY A 24 35.46 25.87 -4.07
C GLY A 24 33.93 25.88 -3.83
N TYR A 25 33.35 24.75 -3.47
CA TYR A 25 31.93 24.59 -3.15
C TYR A 25 31.74 24.05 -1.74
N TRP A 26 32.67 23.20 -1.28
CA TRP A 26 32.60 22.53 0.00
C TRP A 26 33.93 22.67 0.74
N GLN A 27 33.85 22.95 2.04
CA GLN A 27 35.02 22.93 2.92
C GLN A 27 34.73 22.01 4.10
N LEU A 28 35.53 20.96 4.26
CA LEU A 28 35.49 20.13 5.46
C LEU A 28 35.95 20.97 6.66
N VAL A 29 35.09 21.05 7.66
CA VAL A 29 35.36 21.75 8.93
C VAL A 29 35.83 20.76 9.98
N GLU A 30 35.09 19.65 10.13
CA GLU A 30 35.37 18.64 11.14
C GLU A 30 34.98 17.24 10.63
N SER A 31 35.74 16.23 11.02
CA SER A 31 35.38 14.81 10.89
C SER A 31 35.82 14.12 12.18
N LYS A 32 34.86 13.58 12.94
CA LYS A 32 35.14 12.99 14.25
C LYS A 32 34.35 11.72 14.49
N ILE A 33 34.98 10.81 15.24
CA ILE A 33 34.33 9.61 15.75
C ILE A 33 33.61 9.99 17.05
N LEU A 34 32.29 9.77 17.09
CA LEU A 34 31.47 9.99 18.29
C LEU A 34 31.45 8.72 19.16
N ALA A 35 31.34 7.55 18.54
CA ALA A 35 31.44 6.24 19.17
C ALA A 35 32.18 5.27 18.23
N GLY A 36 33.39 4.84 18.61
CA GLY A 36 34.25 4.02 17.75
C GLY A 36 34.11 2.50 17.92
N SER A 37 33.34 2.05 18.91
CA SER A 37 33.18 0.64 19.26
C SER A 37 31.90 0.41 20.08
N GLY A 38 31.32 -0.77 19.98
CA GLY A 38 30.09 -1.16 20.68
C GLY A 38 29.09 -1.79 19.71
N GLU A 39 27.84 -1.94 20.14
CA GLU A 39 26.74 -2.41 19.28
C GLU A 39 26.40 -1.40 18.18
N VAL A 40 26.64 -0.12 18.46
CA VAL A 40 26.47 0.97 17.50
C VAL A 40 27.77 1.77 17.45
N VAL A 41 28.27 2.02 16.24
CA VAL A 41 29.35 2.96 15.98
C VAL A 41 28.77 4.24 15.37
N GLN A 42 29.37 5.38 15.66
CA GLN A 42 28.84 6.68 15.28
C GLN A 42 29.96 7.66 14.94
N TRP A 43 29.75 8.45 13.89
CA TRP A 43 30.66 9.52 13.50
C TRP A 43 29.89 10.75 13.00
N GLU A 44 30.56 11.90 13.02
CA GLU A 44 30.04 13.16 12.53
C GLU A 44 31.01 13.78 11.53
N THR A 45 30.45 14.35 10.47
CA THR A 45 31.18 15.23 9.54
C THR A 45 30.48 16.56 9.44
N VAL A 46 31.25 17.65 9.49
CA VAL A 46 30.76 19.03 9.35
C VAL A 46 31.43 19.68 8.14
N TYR A 47 30.63 20.27 7.27
CA TYR A 47 31.07 20.97 6.06
C TYR A 47 30.48 22.38 5.99
N HIS A 48 31.21 23.31 5.41
CA HIS A 48 30.66 24.57 4.94
C HIS A 48 30.34 24.48 3.44
N LEU A 49 29.14 24.90 3.06
CA LEU A 49 28.81 25.21 1.67
C LEU A 49 29.26 26.64 1.38
N LEU A 50 30.11 26.80 0.37
CA LEU A 50 30.75 28.06 0.02
C LEU A 50 30.11 28.71 -1.22
N ASN A 51 29.86 30.02 -1.14
CA ASN A 51 29.51 30.82 -2.31
C ASN A 51 30.73 31.12 -3.21
N GLU A 52 30.52 31.93 -4.26
CA GLU A 52 31.58 32.34 -5.20
C GLU A 52 32.77 33.02 -4.54
N ASP A 53 32.52 33.80 -3.49
CA ASP A 53 33.54 34.53 -2.72
C ASP A 53 34.18 33.66 -1.62
N SER A 54 33.97 32.34 -1.64
CA SER A 54 34.46 31.39 -0.63
C SER A 54 33.95 31.68 0.79
N THR A 55 32.79 32.34 0.92
CA THR A 55 32.11 32.58 2.20
C THR A 55 31.10 31.47 2.45
N ALA A 56 31.07 30.94 3.68
CA ALA A 56 30.12 29.92 4.09
C ALA A 56 28.69 30.49 4.11
N ILE A 57 27.79 29.91 3.31
CA ILE A 57 26.36 30.25 3.30
C ILE A 57 25.54 29.29 4.17
N MET A 58 26.03 28.08 4.40
CA MET A 58 25.41 27.07 5.25
C MET A 58 26.49 26.18 5.87
N GLU A 59 26.30 25.83 7.13
CA GLU A 59 27.02 24.76 7.79
C GLU A 59 26.15 23.50 7.78
N GLU A 60 26.68 22.44 7.19
CA GLU A 60 26.06 21.14 7.09
C GLU A 60 26.74 20.17 8.07
N SER A 61 25.95 19.47 8.89
CA SER A 61 26.40 18.34 9.71
C SER A 61 25.68 17.06 9.27
N GLN A 62 26.45 15.98 9.18
CA GLN A 62 25.94 14.63 8.99
C GLN A 62 26.40 13.78 10.17
N VAL A 63 25.44 13.29 10.95
CA VAL A 63 25.67 12.31 12.00
C VAL A 63 25.22 10.96 11.49
N TRP A 64 26.16 10.02 11.45
CA TRP A 64 25.93 8.67 10.98
C TRP A 64 26.07 7.67 12.12
N SER A 65 25.12 6.74 12.24
CA SER A 65 25.19 5.62 13.19
C SER A 65 25.06 4.31 12.45
N MET A 66 25.89 3.32 12.75
CA MET A 66 25.84 2.01 12.11
C MET A 66 25.71 0.88 13.13
N ARG A 67 24.80 -0.06 12.85
CA ARG A 67 24.61 -1.31 13.59
C ARG A 67 24.68 -2.51 12.63
N ASP A 68 25.38 -3.55 13.05
CA ASP A 68 25.47 -4.84 12.36
C ASP A 68 24.70 -5.89 13.18
N THR A 69 23.68 -6.51 12.58
CA THR A 69 22.89 -7.57 13.23
C THR A 69 23.33 -8.99 12.82
N GLY A 70 24.33 -9.10 11.94
CA GLY A 70 24.82 -10.33 11.34
C GLY A 70 24.11 -10.70 10.03
N ASP A 71 22.84 -10.34 9.88
CA ASP A 71 22.04 -10.54 8.67
C ASP A 71 21.79 -9.23 7.88
N LYS A 72 21.79 -8.09 8.57
CA LYS A 72 21.58 -6.76 7.99
C LYS A 72 22.57 -5.75 8.55
N TYR A 73 22.86 -4.74 7.75
CA TYR A 73 23.49 -3.51 8.20
C TYR A 73 22.46 -2.38 8.23
N PHE A 74 22.31 -1.77 9.39
CA PHE A 74 21.51 -0.57 9.58
C PHE A 74 22.43 0.63 9.67
N LEU A 75 22.18 1.65 8.86
CA LEU A 75 22.95 2.88 8.85
C LEU A 75 22.01 4.08 8.91
N ASP A 76 21.94 4.71 10.08
CA ASP A 76 21.15 5.91 10.30
C ASP A 76 21.92 7.16 9.86
N LEU A 77 21.19 8.10 9.28
CA LEU A 77 21.66 9.43 8.93
C LEU A 77 20.74 10.47 9.56
N LEU A 78 21.31 11.32 10.41
CA LEU A 78 20.76 12.61 10.74
C LEU A 78 21.57 13.69 10.00
N TRP A 79 20.97 14.26 8.97
CA TRP A 79 21.48 15.45 8.30
C TRP A 79 20.92 16.70 8.96
N SER A 80 21.74 17.73 9.14
CA SER A 80 21.32 19.07 9.56
C SER A 80 22.03 20.15 8.75
N GLY A 81 21.29 21.18 8.33
CA GLY A 81 21.84 22.35 7.66
C GLY A 81 21.45 23.62 8.38
N LYS A 82 22.44 24.38 8.89
CA LYS A 82 22.26 25.68 9.53
C LYS A 82 22.67 26.78 8.56
N ALA A 83 21.72 27.63 8.19
CA ALA A 83 21.95 28.67 7.21
C ALA A 83 22.65 29.88 7.87
N HIS A 84 23.78 30.32 7.33
CA HIS A 84 24.47 31.55 7.76
C HIS A 84 23.90 32.79 7.06
N THR A 85 23.51 32.61 5.80
CA THR A 85 22.68 33.53 5.03
C THR A 85 21.37 32.83 4.68
N GLU A 86 20.41 33.53 4.07
CA GLU A 86 19.25 32.82 3.51
C GLU A 86 19.71 31.83 2.43
N VAL A 87 19.20 30.61 2.49
CA VAL A 87 19.54 29.53 1.57
C VAL A 87 18.26 29.02 0.92
N THR A 88 18.14 29.22 -0.39
CA THR A 88 17.06 28.67 -1.19
C THR A 88 17.59 27.55 -2.08
N VAL A 89 17.12 26.34 -1.85
CA VAL A 89 17.32 25.20 -2.74
C VAL A 89 16.17 25.16 -3.74
N GLY A 90 16.48 25.49 -4.99
CA GLY A 90 15.48 25.53 -6.06
C GLY A 90 14.93 24.16 -6.42
N LYS A 91 13.70 24.16 -6.92
CA LYS A 91 12.99 22.98 -7.42
C LYS A 91 13.85 22.21 -8.42
N TYR A 92 14.02 20.92 -8.17
CA TYR A 92 14.78 20.04 -9.05
C TYR A 92 14.37 18.57 -8.89
N ASN A 93 14.74 17.74 -9.87
CA ASN A 93 14.29 16.35 -9.92
C ASN A 93 15.11 15.40 -9.04
N TYR A 94 16.27 15.85 -8.53
CA TYR A 94 17.16 15.13 -7.62
C TYR A 94 17.97 16.15 -6.81
N GLY A 95 18.64 15.68 -5.74
CA GLY A 95 19.41 16.52 -4.84
C GLY A 95 19.13 16.16 -3.38
N GLY A 96 20.12 16.38 -2.51
CA GLY A 96 20.21 15.79 -1.19
C GLY A 96 20.90 14.42 -1.27
N LEU A 97 20.35 13.45 -0.53
CA LEU A 97 20.81 12.07 -0.47
C LEU A 97 20.59 11.34 -1.79
N PHE A 98 21.60 10.63 -2.28
CA PHE A 98 21.47 9.81 -3.48
C PHE A 98 22.35 8.56 -3.40
N LEU A 99 21.76 7.40 -3.62
CA LEU A 99 22.45 6.12 -3.76
C LEU A 99 22.47 5.72 -5.23
N ARG A 100 23.62 5.27 -5.75
CA ARG A 100 23.70 4.62 -7.06
C ARG A 100 24.44 3.30 -6.97
N MET A 101 23.73 2.23 -7.32
CA MET A 101 24.27 0.88 -7.30
C MET A 101 25.30 0.65 -8.43
N PRO A 102 26.26 -0.31 -8.28
CA PRO A 102 27.26 -0.67 -9.30
C PRO A 102 26.69 -1.39 -10.55
N TRP A 103 25.53 -0.95 -11.03
CA TRP A 103 24.78 -1.61 -12.09
C TRP A 103 25.34 -1.35 -13.48
N LYS A 104 25.25 -2.36 -14.35
CA LYS A 104 25.62 -2.27 -15.77
C LYS A 104 24.48 -2.78 -16.63
N ARG A 105 23.95 -1.89 -17.46
CA ARG A 105 22.83 -2.18 -18.37
C ARG A 105 23.09 -3.44 -19.21
N GLY A 106 22.13 -4.36 -19.20
CA GLY A 106 22.15 -5.59 -19.99
C GLY A 106 23.18 -6.63 -19.51
N LYS A 107 23.81 -6.41 -18.35
CA LYS A 107 24.78 -7.35 -17.76
C LYS A 107 24.39 -7.83 -16.37
N ILE A 108 23.65 -7.01 -15.64
CA ILE A 108 23.24 -7.29 -14.27
C ILE A 108 21.75 -7.01 -14.18
N GLU A 109 20.97 -7.95 -13.66
CA GLU A 109 19.57 -7.67 -13.31
C GLU A 109 19.50 -6.78 -12.07
N GLY A 110 18.47 -5.95 -12.02
CA GLY A 110 18.23 -5.12 -10.87
C GLY A 110 16.92 -4.37 -10.96
N GLU A 111 16.44 -3.93 -9.82
CA GLU A 111 15.10 -3.42 -9.65
C GLU A 111 15.05 -2.38 -8.53
N VAL A 112 14.14 -1.43 -8.69
CA VAL A 112 13.68 -0.55 -7.62
C VAL A 112 12.25 -0.88 -7.25
N PHE A 113 11.97 -0.98 -5.96
CA PHE A 113 10.65 -1.26 -5.38
C PHE A 113 10.39 -0.31 -4.19
N ASN A 114 9.15 0.14 -3.98
CA ASN A 114 8.84 1.05 -2.88
C ASN A 114 7.70 0.55 -1.97
N SER A 115 7.44 1.26 -0.88
CA SER A 115 6.40 0.90 0.11
C SER A 115 4.99 0.78 -0.48
N SER A 116 4.71 1.49 -1.58
CA SER A 116 3.45 1.42 -2.33
C SER A 116 3.43 0.33 -3.42
N ARG A 117 4.39 -0.60 -3.39
CA ARG A 117 4.54 -1.73 -4.34
C ARG A 117 4.73 -1.33 -5.80
N GLN A 118 5.23 -0.11 -6.04
CA GLN A 118 5.56 0.37 -7.38
C GLN A 118 6.97 -0.09 -7.76
N ARG A 119 7.15 -0.43 -9.04
CA ARG A 119 8.42 -0.97 -9.58
C ARG A 119 9.03 -0.02 -10.61
N ASN A 120 10.35 0.19 -10.52
CA ASN A 120 11.17 0.92 -11.50
C ASN A 120 10.56 2.28 -11.90
N ASP A 121 10.28 2.49 -13.19
CA ASP A 121 9.72 3.74 -13.71
C ASP A 121 8.39 4.14 -13.03
N ARG A 122 7.63 3.19 -12.46
CA ARG A 122 6.41 3.50 -11.70
C ARG A 122 6.68 4.10 -10.32
N ALA A 123 7.88 3.91 -9.76
CA ALA A 123 8.29 4.49 -8.48
C ALA A 123 8.91 5.89 -8.64
N GLU A 124 9.25 6.32 -9.86
CA GLU A 124 9.85 7.63 -10.10
C GLU A 124 8.90 8.78 -9.77
N GLY A 125 9.38 9.71 -8.95
CA GLY A 125 8.64 10.90 -8.50
C GLY A 125 7.55 10.60 -7.47
N GLN A 126 7.37 9.34 -7.08
CA GLN A 126 6.33 8.94 -6.13
C GLN A 126 6.77 9.21 -4.69
N LYS A 127 5.79 9.50 -3.84
CA LYS A 127 6.00 9.57 -2.40
C LYS A 127 5.91 8.15 -1.83
N ALA A 128 6.90 7.78 -1.02
CA ALA A 128 6.95 6.47 -0.37
C ALA A 128 7.70 6.57 0.96
N MET A 129 7.37 5.71 1.91
CA MET A 129 8.07 5.65 3.20
C MET A 129 9.48 5.09 3.06
N TRP A 130 9.67 4.21 2.10
CA TRP A 130 10.96 3.63 1.80
C TRP A 130 11.03 3.22 0.34
N VAL A 131 12.25 3.17 -0.16
CA VAL A 131 12.59 2.64 -1.49
C VAL A 131 13.72 1.63 -1.34
N ASN A 132 13.51 0.42 -1.84
CA ASN A 132 14.50 -0.63 -1.98
C ASN A 132 15.08 -0.62 -3.39
N VAL A 133 16.40 -0.66 -3.50
CA VAL A 133 17.10 -0.97 -4.74
C VAL A 133 17.86 -2.28 -4.58
N GLY A 134 17.57 -3.24 -5.44
CA GLY A 134 18.18 -4.56 -5.46
C GLY A 134 18.86 -4.84 -6.79
N MET A 135 19.93 -5.62 -6.76
CA MET A 135 20.58 -6.12 -7.97
C MET A 135 21.27 -7.47 -7.73
N GLU A 136 21.51 -8.20 -8.81
CA GLU A 136 22.43 -9.34 -8.75
C GLU A 136 23.84 -8.87 -8.42
N ILE A 137 24.57 -9.70 -7.67
CA ILE A 137 25.98 -9.48 -7.38
C ILE A 137 26.75 -10.66 -7.96
N GLU A 138 27.77 -10.36 -8.77
CA GLU A 138 28.63 -11.38 -9.37
C GLU A 138 29.23 -12.30 -8.29
N GLY A 139 29.05 -13.61 -8.47
CA GLY A 139 29.51 -14.62 -7.52
C GLY A 139 28.53 -14.95 -6.39
N ARG A 140 27.32 -14.36 -6.38
CA ARG A 140 26.23 -14.70 -5.44
C ARG A 140 25.06 -15.36 -6.16
N ASP A 141 24.33 -16.18 -5.43
CA ASP A 141 23.06 -16.81 -5.84
C ASP A 141 21.82 -16.04 -5.34
N ASP A 142 22.03 -15.02 -4.51
CA ASP A 142 21.02 -14.09 -4.03
C ASP A 142 21.33 -12.63 -4.43
N TRP A 143 20.33 -11.76 -4.28
CA TRP A 143 20.44 -10.34 -4.61
C TRP A 143 21.06 -9.57 -3.45
N GLY A 144 21.81 -8.53 -3.78
CA GLY A 144 22.20 -7.49 -2.82
C GLY A 144 21.21 -6.33 -2.87
N ASN A 145 20.72 -5.93 -1.71
CA ASN A 145 19.70 -4.92 -1.57
C ASN A 145 20.16 -3.80 -0.64
N ILE A 146 19.71 -2.58 -0.95
CA ILE A 146 19.76 -1.45 -0.04
C ILE A 146 18.38 -0.79 -0.05
N ALA A 147 17.71 -0.79 1.10
CA ALA A 147 16.54 0.03 1.34
C ALA A 147 16.93 1.35 1.99
N ILE A 148 16.26 2.44 1.61
CA ILE A 148 16.40 3.75 2.22
C ILE A 148 15.04 4.15 2.79
N PHE A 149 15.00 4.46 4.06
CA PHE A 149 13.82 4.82 4.81
C PHE A 149 13.71 6.34 4.96
N ASP A 150 12.49 6.86 4.84
CA ASP A 150 12.10 8.22 5.15
C ASP A 150 11.46 8.26 6.54
N HIS A 151 11.68 9.34 7.29
CA HIS A 151 11.22 9.47 8.66
C HIS A 151 10.01 10.42 8.75
N PRO A 152 8.98 10.13 9.56
CA PRO A 152 7.81 11.00 9.74
C PRO A 152 8.10 12.45 10.15
N ASP A 153 9.18 12.67 10.91
CA ASP A 153 9.65 14.01 11.30
C ASP A 153 10.25 14.82 10.13
N ASN A 154 10.50 14.19 8.98
CA ASN A 154 11.06 14.90 7.84
C ASN A 154 10.04 15.88 7.25
N PRO A 155 10.46 17.08 6.85
CA PRO A 155 9.61 18.00 6.12
C PRO A 155 9.03 17.33 4.86
N THR A 156 7.72 17.49 4.64
CA THR A 156 6.97 16.95 3.49
C THR A 156 6.81 15.43 3.45
N TYR A 157 7.08 14.72 4.56
CA TYR A 157 6.91 13.27 4.69
C TYR A 157 5.54 12.76 4.16
N PRO A 158 5.51 11.60 3.49
CA PRO A 158 6.66 10.96 2.85
C PRO A 158 7.20 11.84 1.71
N MET A 159 8.52 11.93 1.61
CA MET A 159 9.21 12.62 0.55
C MET A 159 9.02 11.90 -0.78
N ALA A 160 9.06 12.67 -1.87
CA ALA A 160 9.08 12.11 -3.21
C ALA A 160 10.46 11.53 -3.52
N TRP A 161 10.50 10.46 -4.31
CA TRP A 161 11.74 9.77 -4.64
C TRP A 161 12.16 10.02 -6.08
N ARG A 162 13.47 10.17 -6.29
CA ARG A 162 14.10 9.95 -7.57
C ARG A 162 14.41 8.47 -7.70
N VAL A 163 14.00 7.88 -8.82
CA VAL A 163 14.33 6.54 -9.32
C VAL A 163 14.76 6.71 -10.76
N ASP A 164 16.05 6.46 -11.04
CA ASP A 164 16.59 6.54 -12.39
C ASP A 164 16.76 5.18 -13.06
N LYS A 165 17.08 5.21 -14.36
CA LYS A 165 17.23 4.01 -15.20
C LYS A 165 18.58 3.30 -15.03
N GLN A 166 19.35 3.66 -14.01
CA GLN A 166 20.68 3.15 -13.70
C GLN A 166 20.80 2.70 -12.23
N LEU A 167 19.68 2.32 -11.60
CA LEU A 167 19.60 1.93 -10.19
C LEU A 167 20.14 3.02 -9.25
N GLY A 168 19.88 4.28 -9.61
CA GLY A 168 20.05 5.43 -8.74
C GLY A 168 18.73 5.78 -8.05
N VAL A 169 18.76 5.89 -6.72
CA VAL A 169 17.60 6.25 -5.91
C VAL A 169 17.95 7.31 -4.86
N GLY A 170 17.00 8.18 -4.53
CA GLY A 170 17.19 9.13 -3.42
C GLY A 170 15.94 9.97 -3.14
N PRO A 171 15.70 10.35 -1.88
CA PRO A 171 14.61 11.26 -1.53
C PRO A 171 14.88 12.66 -2.09
N VAL A 172 13.82 13.37 -2.50
CA VAL A 172 13.91 14.66 -3.16
C VAL A 172 12.91 15.65 -2.55
N ARG A 173 13.38 16.38 -1.52
CA ARG A 173 12.60 17.42 -0.83
C ARG A 173 12.12 18.54 -1.76
N THR A 174 12.88 18.87 -2.82
CA THR A 174 12.58 19.98 -3.73
C THR A 174 11.92 19.53 -5.03
N ARG A 175 11.30 18.34 -5.05
CA ARG A 175 10.73 17.78 -6.29
C ARG A 175 9.62 18.66 -6.88
N PHE A 176 8.77 19.20 -6.00
CA PHE A 176 7.56 19.91 -6.43
C PHE A 176 7.67 21.43 -6.30
N GLU A 177 8.52 21.91 -5.39
CA GLU A 177 8.65 23.31 -5.01
C GLU A 177 10.06 23.64 -4.52
N ASP A 178 10.36 24.94 -4.46
CA ASP A 178 11.58 25.47 -3.85
C ASP A 178 11.55 25.26 -2.33
N TRP A 179 12.72 25.27 -1.71
CA TRP A 179 12.87 25.14 -0.27
C TRP A 179 13.83 26.19 0.26
N THR A 180 13.34 27.05 1.14
CA THR A 180 14.15 28.10 1.78
C THR A 180 14.40 27.78 3.26
N ILE A 181 15.64 28.00 3.68
CA ILE A 181 16.07 28.04 5.09
C ILE A 181 16.45 29.49 5.39
N PRO A 182 15.70 30.20 6.26
CA PRO A 182 16.04 31.57 6.65
C PRO A 182 17.42 31.68 7.31
N ALA A 183 18.04 32.86 7.20
CA ALA A 183 19.33 33.12 7.84
C ALA A 183 19.24 32.90 9.36
N GLY A 184 20.16 32.09 9.90
CA GLY A 184 20.22 31.72 11.32
C GLY A 184 19.36 30.52 11.71
N GLU A 185 18.46 30.05 10.84
CA GLU A 185 17.63 28.88 11.08
C GLU A 185 18.32 27.58 10.65
N SER A 186 17.70 26.45 10.99
CA SER A 186 18.21 25.13 10.67
C SER A 186 17.10 24.20 10.19
N ALA A 187 17.49 23.22 9.40
CA ALA A 187 16.61 22.13 8.99
C ALA A 187 17.32 20.80 9.11
N SER A 188 16.55 19.72 9.23
CA SER A 188 17.08 18.38 9.40
C SER A 188 16.31 17.35 8.60
N PHE A 189 17.03 16.29 8.18
CA PHE A 189 16.45 15.09 7.59
C PHE A 189 16.99 13.86 8.30
N ARG A 190 16.12 12.87 8.48
CA ARG A 190 16.42 11.57 9.07
C ARG A 190 16.17 10.47 8.06
N HIS A 191 17.17 9.64 7.82
CA HIS A 191 17.08 8.47 6.97
C HIS A 191 17.73 7.27 7.63
N GLN A 192 17.28 6.08 7.28
CA GLN A 192 17.98 4.85 7.63
C GLN A 192 18.19 4.03 6.37
N PHE A 193 19.39 3.51 6.21
CA PHE A 193 19.72 2.52 5.19
C PHE A 193 19.66 1.14 5.81
N VAL A 194 19.09 0.19 5.08
CA VAL A 194 19.11 -1.22 5.43
C VAL A 194 19.75 -1.97 4.27
N ALA A 195 21.00 -2.40 4.46
CA ALA A 195 21.69 -3.25 3.49
C ALA A 195 21.54 -4.72 3.91
N TYR A 196 21.06 -5.55 2.97
CA TYR A 196 20.76 -6.95 3.22
C TYR A 196 20.88 -7.77 1.92
N THR A 197 20.89 -9.10 2.04
CA THR A 197 20.88 -10.00 0.88
C THR A 197 19.64 -10.88 0.89
N GLY A 198 19.29 -11.44 -0.28
CA GLY A 198 18.11 -12.29 -0.42
C GLY A 198 17.01 -11.68 -1.30
N LYS A 199 15.85 -12.33 -1.28
CA LYS A 199 14.66 -11.83 -1.97
C LYS A 199 14.10 -10.64 -1.21
N LEU A 200 13.56 -9.68 -1.95
CA LEU A 200 12.79 -8.57 -1.38
C LEU A 200 11.63 -9.13 -0.55
N ASP A 201 11.53 -8.66 0.69
CA ASP A 201 10.42 -8.92 1.61
C ASP A 201 9.86 -7.56 2.07
N ASP A 202 8.72 -7.16 1.48
CA ASP A 202 8.09 -5.86 1.78
C ASP A 202 7.49 -5.83 3.20
N VAL A 203 7.13 -6.98 3.76
CA VAL A 203 6.62 -7.08 5.13
C VAL A 203 7.75 -6.86 6.12
N ALA A 204 8.90 -7.51 5.93
CA ALA A 204 10.06 -7.33 6.78
C ALA A 204 10.59 -5.88 6.74
N LEU A 205 10.68 -5.26 5.56
CA LEU A 205 11.08 -3.85 5.44
C LEU A 205 10.09 -2.90 6.13
N ASN A 206 8.80 -3.21 6.13
CA ASN A 206 7.81 -2.42 6.86
C ASN A 206 7.97 -2.54 8.38
N GLU A 207 8.36 -3.69 8.91
CA GLU A 207 8.67 -3.84 10.33
C GLU A 207 9.95 -3.10 10.71
N ASP A 208 11.03 -3.22 9.91
CA ASP A 208 12.26 -2.45 10.11
C ASP A 208 11.97 -0.93 10.11
N TRP A 209 11.14 -0.46 9.16
CA TRP A 209 10.73 0.95 9.10
C TRP A 209 9.92 1.40 10.32
N LYS A 210 9.06 0.53 10.88
CA LYS A 210 8.33 0.84 12.13
C LYS A 210 9.27 0.97 13.32
N GLU A 211 10.30 0.12 13.42
CA GLU A 211 11.35 0.23 14.43
C GLU A 211 12.08 1.57 14.31
N PHE A 212 12.49 1.94 13.09
CA PHE A 212 13.17 3.21 12.82
C PHE A 212 12.31 4.45 13.10
N SER A 213 11.04 4.44 12.65
CA SER A 213 10.14 5.59 12.73
C SER A 213 9.42 5.76 14.07
N GLY A 214 9.41 4.72 14.91
CA GLY A 214 8.62 4.66 16.14
C GLY A 214 7.09 4.64 15.91
N GLN A 215 6.63 4.49 14.67
CA GLN A 215 5.21 4.47 14.33
C GLN A 215 4.60 3.08 14.55
N ARG A 216 3.39 3.05 15.15
CA ARG A 216 2.62 1.80 15.31
C ARG A 216 1.77 1.45 14.08
N ASN A 217 1.35 2.47 13.32
CA ASN A 217 0.45 2.33 12.18
C ASN A 217 0.96 3.16 10.99
N ASN A 218 0.74 2.62 9.80
CA ASN A 218 1.18 3.21 8.55
C ASN A 218 0.10 4.10 7.91
N PHE A 219 -0.12 5.28 8.49
CA PHE A 219 -1.16 6.20 8.01
C PHE A 219 -0.83 6.83 6.65
N ALA A 220 0.46 7.01 6.34
CA ALA A 220 0.90 7.62 5.09
C ALA A 220 0.62 6.73 3.88
N ASP A 221 0.94 5.43 3.95
CA ASP A 221 0.61 4.51 2.86
C ASP A 221 -0.91 4.33 2.74
N TRP A 222 -1.66 4.35 3.85
CA TRP A 222 -3.12 4.34 3.76
C TRP A 222 -3.66 5.55 2.99
N VAL A 223 -3.10 6.76 3.23
CA VAL A 223 -3.48 7.96 2.47
C VAL A 223 -3.06 7.85 1.00
N ALA A 224 -1.86 7.34 0.72
CA ALA A 224 -1.36 7.15 -0.64
C ALA A 224 -2.23 6.14 -1.41
N ALA A 225 -2.47 4.96 -0.86
CA ALA A 225 -3.33 3.93 -1.42
C ALA A 225 -4.76 4.43 -1.64
N ARG A 226 -5.30 5.23 -0.69
CA ARG A 226 -6.62 5.85 -0.85
C ARG A 226 -6.65 6.84 -2.01
N ASN A 227 -5.60 7.63 -2.22
CA ASN A 227 -5.53 8.59 -3.32
C ASN A 227 -5.35 7.90 -4.67
N GLU A 228 -4.54 6.84 -4.73
CA GLU A 228 -4.42 5.98 -5.92
C GLU A 228 -5.76 5.32 -6.26
N SER A 229 -6.46 4.77 -5.26
CA SER A 229 -7.79 4.18 -5.43
C SER A 229 -8.81 5.17 -6.01
N LYS A 230 -8.75 6.47 -5.64
CA LYS A 230 -9.62 7.50 -6.23
C LYS A 230 -9.35 7.79 -7.70
N GLN A 231 -8.17 7.45 -8.19
CA GLN A 231 -7.76 7.62 -9.59
C GLN A 231 -7.82 6.31 -10.37
N ALA A 232 -8.22 5.21 -9.73
CA ALA A 232 -8.31 3.90 -10.36
C ALA A 232 -9.35 3.92 -11.48
N VAL A 233 -9.00 3.27 -12.59
CA VAL A 233 -9.91 3.04 -13.71
C VAL A 233 -10.89 1.93 -13.30
N PHE A 234 -12.18 2.22 -13.31
CA PHE A 234 -13.22 1.20 -13.16
C PHE A 234 -13.23 0.33 -14.41
N LEU A 235 -13.02 -0.98 -14.21
CA LEU A 235 -13.00 -1.96 -15.28
C LEU A 235 -14.42 -2.40 -15.62
N SER A 236 -14.66 -2.77 -16.87
CA SER A 236 -15.80 -3.62 -17.19
C SER A 236 -15.64 -5.00 -16.52
N PRO A 237 -16.73 -5.77 -16.34
CA PRO A 237 -16.64 -7.13 -15.83
C PRO A 237 -15.67 -8.02 -16.63
N GLU A 238 -15.67 -7.90 -17.96
CA GLU A 238 -14.78 -8.64 -18.85
C GLU A 238 -13.32 -8.20 -18.68
N GLU A 239 -13.07 -6.89 -18.65
CA GLU A 239 -11.73 -6.34 -18.41
C GLU A 239 -11.18 -6.74 -17.03
N ALA A 240 -12.06 -6.91 -16.03
CA ALA A 240 -11.67 -7.37 -14.70
C ALA A 240 -11.16 -8.82 -14.76
N VAL A 241 -11.89 -9.73 -15.42
CA VAL A 241 -11.47 -11.13 -15.62
C VAL A 241 -10.13 -11.19 -16.37
N GLU A 242 -9.97 -10.42 -17.45
CA GLU A 242 -8.71 -10.36 -18.23
C GLU A 242 -7.50 -9.90 -17.41
N LYS A 243 -7.72 -9.07 -16.38
CA LYS A 243 -6.65 -8.53 -15.52
C LYS A 243 -6.40 -9.36 -14.26
N MET A 244 -7.17 -10.41 -14.00
CA MET A 244 -6.93 -11.28 -12.84
C MET A 244 -5.64 -12.08 -13.02
N THR A 245 -4.88 -12.21 -11.92
CA THR A 245 -3.81 -13.20 -11.83
C THR A 245 -4.41 -14.50 -11.30
N VAL A 246 -4.41 -15.55 -12.11
CA VAL A 246 -5.03 -16.84 -11.81
C VAL A 246 -3.95 -17.87 -11.50
N ALA A 247 -4.19 -18.73 -10.51
CA ALA A 247 -3.24 -19.79 -10.15
C ALA A 247 -3.25 -20.91 -11.21
N ASP A 248 -2.12 -21.60 -11.36
CA ASP A 248 -1.98 -22.69 -12.32
C ASP A 248 -3.07 -23.77 -12.13
N GLY A 249 -3.71 -24.16 -13.22
CA GLY A 249 -4.77 -25.17 -13.22
C GLY A 249 -6.17 -24.64 -12.87
N LEU A 250 -6.33 -23.34 -12.64
CA LEU A 250 -7.63 -22.69 -12.49
C LEU A 250 -7.98 -21.83 -13.70
N GLU A 251 -9.27 -21.70 -13.97
CA GLU A 251 -9.85 -20.79 -14.95
C GLU A 251 -10.85 -19.86 -14.23
N VAL A 252 -10.96 -18.63 -14.73
CA VAL A 252 -11.95 -17.66 -14.23
C VAL A 252 -12.77 -17.17 -15.41
N ASN A 253 -14.09 -17.17 -15.23
CA ASN A 253 -15.06 -16.67 -16.20
C ASN A 253 -16.07 -15.74 -15.52
N LEU A 254 -16.73 -14.91 -16.32
CA LEU A 254 -17.78 -14.01 -15.84
C LEU A 254 -19.14 -14.74 -15.80
N TYR A 255 -19.59 -15.13 -14.61
CA TYR A 255 -20.90 -15.79 -14.43
C TYR A 255 -22.07 -14.80 -14.47
N ALA A 256 -22.00 -13.72 -13.68
CA ALA A 256 -23.03 -12.68 -13.60
C ALA A 256 -22.42 -11.32 -13.26
N SER A 257 -23.03 -10.23 -13.73
CA SER A 257 -22.61 -8.85 -13.46
C SER A 257 -23.80 -7.89 -13.39
N GLU A 258 -23.52 -6.64 -13.04
CA GLU A 258 -24.49 -5.55 -13.18
C GLU A 258 -24.98 -5.44 -14.64
N PRO A 259 -26.28 -5.12 -14.86
CA PRO A 259 -27.31 -4.80 -13.87
C PRO A 259 -28.09 -6.03 -13.35
N ALA A 260 -27.76 -7.26 -13.77
CA ALA A 260 -28.50 -8.47 -13.38
C ALA A 260 -28.35 -8.75 -11.87
N ILE A 261 -27.16 -8.51 -11.34
CA ILE A 261 -26.81 -8.61 -9.93
C ILE A 261 -26.11 -7.31 -9.48
N THR A 262 -26.39 -6.85 -8.25
CA THR A 262 -25.90 -5.63 -7.63
C THR A 262 -25.78 -5.84 -6.12
N GLN A 263 -24.64 -5.48 -5.52
CA GLN A 263 -24.39 -5.62 -4.07
C GLN A 263 -24.66 -7.03 -3.50
N PRO A 264 -24.07 -8.11 -4.08
CA PRO A 264 -24.16 -9.44 -3.48
C PRO A 264 -23.53 -9.45 -2.09
N MET A 265 -24.28 -9.95 -1.10
CA MET A 265 -23.86 -10.03 0.30
C MET A 265 -23.52 -11.46 0.71
N ALA A 266 -24.33 -12.43 0.27
CA ALA A 266 -24.11 -13.85 0.50
C ALA A 266 -24.68 -14.66 -0.68
N PHE A 267 -24.18 -15.88 -0.88
CA PHE A 267 -24.72 -16.79 -1.88
C PHE A 267 -24.67 -18.24 -1.39
N CYS A 268 -25.50 -19.09 -1.98
CA CYS A 268 -25.45 -20.54 -1.81
C CYS A 268 -25.89 -21.24 -3.10
N TRP A 269 -25.68 -22.55 -3.16
CA TRP A 269 -26.18 -23.38 -4.26
C TRP A 269 -27.31 -24.26 -3.74
N ASP A 270 -28.37 -24.43 -4.54
CA ASP A 270 -29.40 -25.41 -4.25
C ASP A 270 -29.06 -26.80 -4.81
N ASP A 271 -29.90 -27.77 -4.49
CA ASP A 271 -29.80 -29.16 -4.94
C ASP A 271 -30.00 -29.35 -6.45
N ARG A 272 -30.43 -28.29 -7.16
CA ARG A 272 -30.57 -28.23 -8.62
C ARG A 272 -29.36 -27.57 -9.30
N GLY A 273 -28.37 -27.10 -8.54
CA GLY A 273 -27.20 -26.43 -9.06
C GLY A 273 -27.44 -24.98 -9.47
N ARG A 274 -28.47 -24.32 -8.93
CA ARG A 274 -28.75 -22.90 -9.17
C ARG A 274 -28.08 -22.04 -8.11
N LEU A 275 -27.58 -20.87 -8.51
CA LEU A 275 -26.94 -19.92 -7.62
C LEU A 275 -27.99 -19.01 -6.98
N TRP A 276 -28.13 -19.10 -5.67
CA TRP A 276 -28.97 -18.22 -4.88
C TRP A 276 -28.14 -17.07 -4.34
N VAL A 277 -28.62 -15.83 -4.45
CA VAL A 277 -27.89 -14.64 -4.03
C VAL A 277 -28.75 -13.77 -3.12
N ALA A 278 -28.22 -13.42 -1.96
CA ALA A 278 -28.72 -12.34 -1.13
C ALA A 278 -28.12 -11.02 -1.63
N GLU A 279 -28.94 -10.17 -2.25
CA GLU A 279 -28.56 -8.80 -2.59
C GLU A 279 -28.96 -7.85 -1.47
N ASN A 280 -27.98 -7.17 -0.88
CA ASN A 280 -28.22 -6.21 0.20
C ASN A 280 -28.13 -4.78 -0.35
N ARG A 281 -29.29 -4.26 -0.75
CA ARG A 281 -29.43 -2.92 -1.30
C ARG A 281 -29.85 -1.89 -0.26
N ASP A 282 -30.09 -2.34 0.96
CA ASP A 282 -30.47 -1.50 2.10
C ASP A 282 -29.26 -1.18 3.02
N TYR A 283 -28.04 -1.39 2.51
CA TYR A 283 -26.79 -1.10 3.22
C TYR A 283 -26.47 0.40 3.21
N GLU A 284 -27.01 1.14 4.17
CA GLU A 284 -26.72 2.57 4.33
C GLU A 284 -25.51 2.86 5.24
N THR A 285 -25.08 4.12 5.37
CA THR A 285 -23.89 4.49 6.15
C THR A 285 -24.06 4.21 7.65
N ARG A 286 -22.96 4.10 8.41
CA ARG A 286 -22.98 3.86 9.88
C ARG A 286 -23.81 4.91 10.66
N LYS A 287 -24.09 6.06 10.06
CA LYS A 287 -24.80 7.18 10.69
C LYS A 287 -26.32 7.09 10.55
N THR A 288 -26.81 6.43 9.51
CA THR A 288 -28.25 6.42 9.15
C THR A 288 -28.94 5.09 9.46
N GLY A 289 -28.19 4.02 9.75
CA GLY A 289 -28.74 2.72 10.16
C GLY A 289 -28.96 1.77 8.98
N PHE A 290 -29.91 0.85 9.09
CA PHE A 290 -30.43 0.12 7.92
C PHE A 290 -31.36 1.04 7.16
N SER A 291 -31.21 1.08 5.83
CA SER A 291 -32.24 1.73 5.02
C SER A 291 -33.56 0.96 5.15
N ALA A 292 -34.67 1.68 5.15
CA ALA A 292 -36.01 1.10 5.06
C ALA A 292 -36.51 1.04 3.61
N ASP A 293 -35.61 1.20 2.63
CA ASP A 293 -35.96 1.22 1.21
C ASP A 293 -36.60 -0.11 0.74
N GLY A 294 -36.32 -1.21 1.45
CA GLY A 294 -36.94 -2.52 1.20
C GLY A 294 -36.56 -3.10 -0.17
N ASN A 295 -35.41 -2.69 -0.72
CA ASN A 295 -35.01 -3.03 -2.08
C ASN A 295 -34.08 -4.25 -2.13
N SER A 296 -33.63 -4.75 -0.97
CA SER A 296 -32.89 -6.01 -0.89
C SER A 296 -33.79 -7.18 -1.26
N ARG A 297 -33.19 -8.19 -1.88
CA ARG A 297 -33.92 -9.32 -2.47
C ARG A 297 -33.06 -10.58 -2.51
N ILE A 298 -33.72 -11.72 -2.62
CA ILE A 298 -33.10 -13.00 -2.91
C ILE A 298 -33.31 -13.31 -4.38
N LEU A 299 -32.21 -13.52 -5.09
CA LEU A 299 -32.19 -13.92 -6.49
C LEU A 299 -31.91 -15.41 -6.64
N ILE A 300 -32.44 -15.98 -7.71
CA ILE A 300 -32.06 -17.29 -8.24
C ILE A 300 -31.47 -17.05 -9.61
N LEU A 301 -30.23 -17.48 -9.81
CA LEU A 301 -29.44 -17.34 -11.03
C LEU A 301 -29.12 -18.74 -11.57
N GLU A 302 -29.48 -19.00 -12.81
CA GLU A 302 -29.39 -20.34 -13.42
C GLU A 302 -28.64 -20.25 -14.75
N ASP A 303 -27.70 -21.17 -14.92
CA ASP A 303 -27.00 -21.51 -16.17
C ASP A 303 -27.72 -22.75 -16.72
N GLU A 304 -28.47 -22.56 -17.81
CA GLU A 304 -29.34 -23.59 -18.38
C GLU A 304 -28.58 -24.48 -19.38
N ASP A 305 -27.49 -23.99 -19.97
CA ASP A 305 -26.73 -24.69 -21.01
C ASP A 305 -25.35 -25.22 -20.56
N GLY A 306 -24.90 -24.84 -19.37
CA GLY A 306 -23.66 -25.27 -18.75
C GLY A 306 -22.42 -24.60 -19.33
N ASP A 307 -22.53 -23.45 -19.99
CA ASP A 307 -21.40 -22.69 -20.52
C ASP A 307 -20.64 -21.88 -19.45
N GLY A 308 -21.11 -21.94 -18.20
CA GLY A 308 -20.55 -21.23 -17.07
C GLY A 308 -21.06 -19.79 -16.95
N LYS A 309 -22.10 -19.39 -17.68
CA LYS A 309 -22.72 -18.07 -17.57
C LYS A 309 -24.16 -18.17 -17.12
N MET A 310 -24.61 -17.14 -16.41
CA MET A 310 -26.03 -17.04 -16.08
C MET A 310 -26.84 -16.78 -17.35
N ASP A 311 -27.86 -17.61 -17.59
CA ASP A 311 -28.87 -17.43 -18.62
C ASP A 311 -30.12 -16.74 -18.08
N THR A 312 -30.56 -17.17 -16.89
CA THR A 312 -31.82 -16.68 -16.31
C THR A 312 -31.64 -16.15 -14.89
N ARG A 313 -32.54 -15.22 -14.56
CA ARG A 313 -32.63 -14.58 -13.25
C ARG A 313 -34.07 -14.52 -12.80
N LYS A 314 -34.34 -14.98 -11.58
CA LYS A 314 -35.62 -14.83 -10.88
C LYS A 314 -35.43 -14.11 -9.55
N VAL A 315 -36.50 -13.47 -9.08
CA VAL A 315 -36.59 -12.91 -7.72
C VAL A 315 -37.44 -13.87 -6.92
N PHE A 316 -36.85 -14.48 -5.89
CA PHE A 316 -37.54 -15.40 -4.98
C PHE A 316 -38.34 -14.64 -3.91
N MET A 317 -37.70 -13.62 -3.33
CA MET A 317 -38.25 -12.79 -2.25
C MET A 317 -37.64 -11.39 -2.30
N GLU A 318 -38.42 -10.37 -1.94
CA GLU A 318 -37.99 -8.96 -1.87
C GLU A 318 -38.47 -8.32 -0.55
N GLY A 319 -38.07 -7.07 -0.28
CA GLY A 319 -38.48 -6.38 0.94
C GLY A 319 -37.74 -6.85 2.19
N ILE A 320 -36.58 -7.49 2.03
CA ILE A 320 -35.87 -8.11 3.16
C ILE A 320 -34.94 -7.10 3.81
N PRO A 321 -35.13 -6.74 5.09
CA PRO A 321 -34.16 -5.90 5.78
C PRO A 321 -32.87 -6.69 5.99
N PHE A 322 -31.80 -6.30 5.28
CA PHE A 322 -30.43 -6.75 5.52
C PHE A 322 -30.22 -8.28 5.47
N PRO A 323 -30.31 -8.91 4.28
CA PRO A 323 -30.04 -10.33 4.13
C PRO A 323 -28.53 -10.61 4.28
N ALA A 324 -28.12 -11.10 5.45
CA ALA A 324 -26.72 -11.24 5.85
C ALA A 324 -26.12 -12.63 5.55
N ALA A 325 -26.95 -13.66 5.44
CA ALA A 325 -26.55 -15.02 5.05
C ALA A 325 -27.72 -15.79 4.46
N ILE A 326 -27.41 -16.78 3.60
CA ILE A 326 -28.38 -17.71 3.07
C ILE A 326 -27.83 -19.13 2.97
N ALA A 327 -28.71 -20.12 3.14
CA ALA A 327 -28.47 -21.53 2.78
C ALA A 327 -29.76 -22.14 2.25
N TRP A 328 -29.67 -23.00 1.24
CA TRP A 328 -30.82 -23.76 0.74
C TRP A 328 -30.85 -25.13 1.40
N GLY A 329 -32.03 -25.60 1.82
CA GLY A 329 -32.19 -26.95 2.35
C GLY A 329 -33.54 -27.18 3.02
N PHE A 330 -33.97 -28.45 3.07
CA PHE A 330 -35.26 -28.87 3.62
C PHE A 330 -36.45 -28.14 2.98
N ASP A 331 -36.45 -28.07 1.63
CA ASP A 331 -37.51 -27.48 0.81
C ASP A 331 -37.74 -25.97 1.06
N GLY A 332 -36.68 -25.24 1.42
CA GLY A 332 -36.75 -23.80 1.58
C GLY A 332 -35.41 -23.12 1.79
N LEU A 333 -35.49 -21.80 1.92
CA LEU A 333 -34.38 -20.91 2.15
C LEU A 333 -34.22 -20.62 3.64
N TRP A 334 -33.03 -20.89 4.16
CA TRP A 334 -32.60 -20.43 5.48
C TRP A 334 -31.96 -19.06 5.31
N LEU A 335 -32.58 -18.04 5.89
CA LEU A 335 -32.24 -16.65 5.67
C LEU A 335 -31.83 -16.00 6.98
N GLY A 336 -30.61 -15.46 6.98
CA GLY A 336 -30.16 -14.58 8.02
C GLY A 336 -30.60 -13.14 7.78
N ALA A 337 -31.61 -12.67 8.51
CA ALA A 337 -32.13 -11.31 8.43
C ALA A 337 -32.29 -10.77 9.87
N PRO A 338 -31.25 -10.12 10.42
CA PRO A 338 -31.23 -9.69 11.82
C PRO A 338 -32.48 -8.87 12.17
N PRO A 339 -33.16 -9.17 13.29
CA PRO A 339 -32.68 -9.94 14.44
C PRO A 339 -32.93 -11.46 14.36
N ASN A 340 -33.33 -12.00 13.21
CA ASN A 340 -33.86 -13.35 13.07
C ASN A 340 -33.02 -14.24 12.14
N LEU A 341 -32.99 -15.53 12.49
CA LEU A 341 -32.82 -16.61 11.55
C LEU A 341 -34.21 -17.07 11.11
N LEU A 342 -34.47 -16.96 9.81
CA LEU A 342 -35.73 -17.29 9.18
C LEU A 342 -35.60 -18.59 8.38
N PHE A 343 -36.67 -19.38 8.34
CA PHE A 343 -36.89 -20.38 7.30
C PHE A 343 -38.03 -19.88 6.41
N VAL A 344 -37.74 -19.75 5.11
CA VAL A 344 -38.64 -19.24 4.09
C VAL A 344 -38.95 -20.40 3.13
N PRO A 345 -40.13 -21.02 3.26
CA PRO A 345 -40.45 -22.21 2.48
C PRO A 345 -40.81 -21.88 1.01
N ASP A 346 -40.62 -22.88 0.15
CA ASP A 346 -41.16 -22.95 -1.22
C ASP A 346 -41.85 -24.30 -1.38
N ARG A 347 -43.04 -24.45 -0.76
CA ARG A 347 -43.72 -25.75 -0.64
C ARG A 347 -44.30 -26.22 -1.96
N ASN A 348 -44.62 -25.29 -2.86
CA ASN A 348 -45.21 -25.59 -4.15
C ASN A 348 -44.15 -25.71 -5.27
N GLY A 349 -42.89 -25.36 -5.00
CA GLY A 349 -41.77 -25.43 -5.92
C GLY A 349 -41.89 -24.46 -7.09
N ASP A 350 -42.55 -23.32 -6.90
CA ASP A 350 -42.79 -22.32 -7.95
C ASP A 350 -41.70 -21.22 -8.03
N ASP A 351 -40.62 -21.40 -7.27
CA ASP A 351 -39.50 -20.47 -7.14
C ASP A 351 -39.94 -19.11 -6.56
N LYS A 352 -40.94 -19.10 -5.67
CA LYS A 352 -41.36 -17.93 -4.90
C LYS A 352 -41.50 -18.26 -3.42
N ALA A 353 -41.16 -17.29 -2.58
CA ALA A 353 -41.34 -17.44 -1.15
C ALA A 353 -42.82 -17.57 -0.78
N ASP A 354 -43.15 -18.58 0.00
CA ASP A 354 -44.41 -18.69 0.73
C ASP A 354 -44.38 -17.70 1.92
N VAL A 355 -44.56 -16.41 1.64
CA VAL A 355 -44.34 -15.31 2.59
C VAL A 355 -45.20 -15.40 3.87
N ASP A 356 -46.39 -15.99 3.76
CA ASP A 356 -47.30 -16.18 4.90
C ASP A 356 -46.86 -17.32 5.83
N ASP A 357 -45.97 -18.20 5.37
CA ASP A 357 -45.48 -19.39 6.09
C ASP A 357 -44.04 -19.23 6.61
N ILE A 358 -43.47 -18.02 6.58
CA ILE A 358 -42.11 -17.76 7.07
C ILE A 358 -42.02 -18.06 8.58
N GLU A 359 -41.04 -18.88 8.95
CA GLU A 359 -40.81 -19.30 10.33
C GLU A 359 -39.59 -18.58 10.93
N VAL A 360 -39.75 -17.99 12.12
CA VAL A 360 -38.59 -17.55 12.92
C VAL A 360 -38.02 -18.77 13.66
N ARG A 361 -36.86 -19.25 13.21
CA ARG A 361 -36.19 -20.42 13.79
C ARG A 361 -35.33 -20.07 15.00
N LEU A 362 -34.70 -18.90 14.97
CA LEU A 362 -33.96 -18.33 16.09
C LEU A 362 -34.01 -16.79 16.04
N THR A 363 -33.88 -16.14 17.18
CA THR A 363 -33.87 -14.67 17.29
C THR A 363 -32.92 -14.20 18.38
N GLY A 364 -32.59 -12.91 18.40
CA GLY A 364 -31.80 -12.29 19.47
C GLY A 364 -30.58 -11.51 18.99
N TRP A 365 -30.33 -11.46 17.68
CA TRP A 365 -29.22 -10.68 17.13
C TRP A 365 -29.50 -9.18 17.19
N GLY A 366 -28.45 -8.40 17.42
CA GLY A 366 -28.51 -6.95 17.39
C GLY A 366 -28.71 -6.42 15.97
N ILE A 367 -29.43 -5.31 15.85
CA ILE A 367 -29.60 -4.55 14.60
C ILE A 367 -28.75 -3.27 14.57
N ARG A 368 -27.92 -3.06 15.60
CA ARG A 368 -27.14 -1.82 15.79
C ARG A 368 -25.72 -1.90 15.23
N ASP A 369 -25.16 -3.10 15.17
CA ASP A 369 -23.93 -3.38 14.44
C ASP A 369 -24.26 -4.26 13.23
N ARG A 370 -23.61 -3.94 12.11
CA ARG A 370 -23.83 -4.56 10.80
C ARG A 370 -22.70 -5.50 10.40
N HIS A 371 -21.64 -5.55 11.21
CA HIS A 371 -20.49 -6.42 11.01
C HIS A 371 -20.55 -7.65 11.94
N GLU A 372 -21.22 -7.53 13.09
CA GLU A 372 -21.35 -8.57 14.11
C GLU A 372 -22.75 -9.19 14.11
N THR A 373 -23.08 -9.89 13.03
CA THR A 373 -24.38 -10.55 12.88
C THR A 373 -24.25 -11.95 12.32
N LEU A 374 -25.36 -12.69 12.25
CA LEU A 374 -25.38 -14.04 11.68
C LEU A 374 -24.91 -14.02 10.22
N ASN A 375 -23.90 -14.84 9.92
CA ASN A 375 -23.25 -14.90 8.62
C ASN A 375 -22.80 -16.35 8.30
N SER A 376 -22.29 -16.55 7.08
CA SER A 376 -21.54 -17.77 6.69
C SER A 376 -22.26 -19.10 6.96
N PHE A 377 -23.53 -19.20 6.56
CA PHE A 377 -24.33 -20.42 6.72
C PHE A 377 -23.80 -21.58 5.86
N ILE A 378 -23.57 -22.73 6.49
CA ILE A 378 -23.07 -23.94 5.85
C ILE A 378 -23.71 -25.15 6.55
N TRP A 379 -24.29 -26.06 5.78
CA TRP A 379 -24.77 -27.33 6.31
C TRP A 379 -23.60 -28.25 6.69
N GLY A 380 -23.64 -28.77 7.91
CA GLY A 380 -22.83 -29.90 8.31
C GLY A 380 -23.29 -31.20 7.61
N PRO A 381 -22.38 -32.19 7.46
CA PRO A 381 -22.73 -33.49 6.88
C PRO A 381 -23.74 -34.29 7.73
N ASP A 382 -23.99 -33.86 8.96
CA ASP A 382 -25.00 -34.38 9.89
C ASP A 382 -26.37 -33.70 9.75
N GLY A 383 -26.50 -32.73 8.82
CA GLY A 383 -27.75 -32.03 8.54
C GLY A 383 -28.05 -30.86 9.47
N TRP A 384 -27.09 -30.41 10.27
CA TRP A 384 -27.22 -29.21 11.10
C TRP A 384 -26.73 -27.97 10.35
N LEU A 385 -27.42 -26.83 10.57
CA LEU A 385 -27.00 -25.52 10.07
C LEU A 385 -26.11 -24.80 11.07
#